data_AF-A0A3Q2G6C9-F1
#
_entry.id   AF-A0A3Q2G6C9-F1
#
_cell.length_a   1.000
_cell.length_b   1.000
_cell.length_c   1.000
_cell.angle_alpha   90.00
_cell.angle_beta   90.00
_cell.angle_gamma   90.00
#
_symmetry.space_group_name_H-M   'P 1'
#
loop_
_entity.id
_entity.type
_entity.pdbx_description
1 polymer ?
#
loop_
_entity_poly.entity_id
_entity_poly.type
_entity_poly.pdbx_seq_one_letter_code
_entity_poly.pdbx_strand_id
1 'polypeptide(L)'
;MTAYSSSAQSASSYRRTFGHGTYASPSLNRSFLGPSGGSGGHVTSRVYEVTRTSAAPNYRVSSSYHGRPLGASRVSVGRSHAGMGETLDFNLADALNQEFLTTRTNEKAELQHLNDRFASYIEKVRFLEQQNQALTVEVERLRGREPTRIADLYEEEMSELRRQVEILTNQRSRLEVERDNLVDDLERVKIR
;
A
#
# COMPACT_ATOMS: atom_id res chain seq x y z
N MET A 1 -32.08 2.06 42.94
CA MET A 1 -31.23 0.90 42.65
C MET A 1 -31.63 0.42 41.26
N THR A 2 -30.84 0.77 40.25
CA THR A 2 -31.22 0.61 38.83
C THR A 2 -30.23 -0.33 38.15
N ALA A 3 -30.81 -1.31 37.45
CA ALA A 3 -30.28 -2.50 36.78
C ALA A 3 -28.80 -2.50 36.33
N TYR A 4 -28.12 -3.60 36.66
CA TYR A 4 -26.82 -3.98 36.14
C TYR A 4 -26.95 -4.40 34.66
N SER A 5 -26.22 -3.72 33.77
CA SER A 5 -26.06 -4.11 32.37
C SER A 5 -25.33 -5.45 32.25
N SER A 6 -26.07 -6.53 32.02
CA SER A 6 -25.56 -7.87 31.72
C SER A 6 -25.62 -8.19 30.22
N SER A 7 -25.10 -7.29 29.36
CA SER A 7 -25.03 -7.53 27.91
C SER A 7 -23.64 -7.93 27.42
N ALA A 8 -22.64 -8.00 28.30
CA ALA A 8 -21.27 -8.33 27.90
C ALA A 8 -21.07 -9.84 27.63
N GLN A 9 -21.88 -10.74 28.19
CA GLN A 9 -21.55 -12.18 28.19
C GLN A 9 -21.98 -12.95 26.94
N SER A 10 -22.81 -12.36 26.06
CA SER A 10 -23.33 -13.04 24.84
C SER A 10 -22.60 -12.62 23.54
N ALA A 11 -21.52 -11.82 23.65
CA ALA A 11 -20.74 -11.43 22.49
C ALA A 11 -19.66 -12.47 22.17
N SER A 12 -19.73 -13.02 20.95
CA SER A 12 -18.71 -13.86 20.34
C SER A 12 -17.29 -13.30 20.51
N SER A 13 -16.32 -14.18 20.74
CA SER A 13 -14.89 -13.87 20.88
C SER A 13 -14.35 -13.10 19.68
N TYR A 14 -14.79 -13.45 18.47
CA TYR A 14 -14.43 -12.75 17.22
C TYR A 14 -14.97 -11.32 17.18
N ARG A 15 -16.24 -11.10 17.57
CA ARG A 15 -16.79 -9.74 17.67
C ARG A 15 -16.13 -8.90 18.75
N ARG A 16 -15.69 -9.52 19.84
CA ARG A 16 -14.98 -8.86 20.93
C ARG A 16 -13.58 -8.39 20.52
N THR A 17 -12.89 -9.13 19.66
CA THR A 17 -11.51 -8.81 19.25
C THR A 17 -11.43 -8.05 17.92
N PHE A 18 -12.34 -8.31 16.99
CA PHE A 18 -12.31 -7.76 15.62
C PHE A 18 -13.59 -7.02 15.22
N GLY A 19 -14.68 -7.17 15.97
CA GLY A 19 -15.97 -6.51 15.70
C GLY A 19 -16.12 -5.12 16.30
N HIS A 20 -15.08 -4.56 16.94
CA HIS A 20 -15.11 -3.19 17.46
C HIS A 20 -14.94 -2.18 16.31
N GLY A 21 -16.00 -2.02 15.52
CA GLY A 21 -16.18 -0.89 14.62
C GLY A 21 -16.59 0.36 15.38
N THR A 22 -15.66 0.95 16.14
CA THR A 22 -15.67 2.40 16.34
C THR A 22 -14.57 2.98 15.48
N TYR A 23 -14.97 3.58 14.37
CA TYR A 23 -14.23 4.63 13.68
C TYR A 23 -14.16 5.83 14.64
N ALA A 24 -13.42 5.67 15.73
CA ALA A 24 -12.99 6.78 16.56
C ALA A 24 -11.73 7.34 15.89
N SER A 25 -11.93 8.32 15.02
CA SER A 25 -10.86 9.18 14.51
C SER A 25 -9.97 9.60 15.68
N PRO A 26 -8.63 9.49 15.60
CA PRO A 26 -7.77 9.98 16.67
C PRO A 26 -8.01 11.48 16.86
N SER A 27 -8.31 11.90 18.09
CA SER A 27 -8.44 13.31 18.44
C SER A 27 -7.13 14.04 18.14
N LEU A 28 -7.17 14.97 17.18
CA LEU A 28 -6.03 15.83 16.86
C LEU A 28 -5.87 16.87 17.99
N ASN A 29 -4.81 16.74 18.79
CA ASN A 29 -4.35 17.82 19.65
C ASN A 29 -3.89 18.99 18.78
N ARG A 30 -4.70 20.06 18.74
CA ARG A 30 -4.35 21.29 18.04
C ARG A 30 -3.54 22.19 18.96
N SER A 31 -2.22 22.02 18.95
CA SER A 31 -1.30 23.00 19.53
C SER A 31 -1.24 24.22 18.63
N PHE A 32 -1.71 25.34 19.18
CA PHE A 32 -1.69 26.69 18.63
C PHE A 32 -0.28 27.29 18.77
N LEU A 33 0.33 27.75 17.68
CA LEU A 33 1.54 28.59 17.73
C LEU A 33 1.59 29.56 16.53
N GLY A 34 1.49 30.87 16.84
CA GLY A 34 2.15 32.05 16.24
C GLY A 34 2.09 32.34 14.72
N PRO A 35 1.79 33.59 14.30
CA PRO A 35 1.90 34.01 12.90
C PRO A 35 3.27 34.65 12.61
N SER A 36 3.99 34.14 11.61
CA SER A 36 4.98 34.92 10.86
C SER A 36 4.86 34.57 9.38
N GLY A 37 4.67 35.60 8.56
CA GLY A 37 4.43 35.49 7.13
C GLY A 37 5.62 34.95 6.33
N GLY A 38 5.36 34.68 5.04
CA GLY A 38 6.39 34.33 4.07
C GLY A 38 5.89 33.34 3.04
N SER A 39 5.77 33.81 1.80
CA SER A 39 5.47 33.04 0.59
C SER A 39 6.45 31.88 0.37
N GLY A 40 5.94 30.72 -0.06
CA GLY A 40 6.76 29.58 -0.50
C GLY A 40 6.02 28.25 -0.40
N GLY A 41 5.41 27.80 -1.49
CA GLY A 41 4.74 26.50 -1.55
C GLY A 41 5.75 25.35 -1.54
N HIS A 42 5.86 24.66 -0.41
CA HIS A 42 6.55 23.37 -0.30
C HIS A 42 5.51 22.25 -0.13
N VAL A 43 5.46 21.33 -1.10
CA VAL A 43 4.71 20.08 -1.00
C VAL A 43 5.42 19.19 0.02
N THR A 44 4.94 19.18 1.25
CA THR A 44 5.36 18.23 2.27
C THR A 44 4.62 16.91 2.04
N SER A 45 5.34 15.93 1.48
CA SER A 45 4.97 14.52 1.57
C SER A 45 4.98 14.15 3.05
N ARG A 46 3.81 13.89 3.62
CA ARG A 46 3.70 13.35 4.98
C ARG A 46 3.77 11.84 4.87
N VAL A 47 4.97 11.31 5.10
CA VAL A 47 5.17 9.91 5.45
C VAL A 47 4.52 9.71 6.83
N TYR A 48 3.55 8.80 6.91
CA TYR A 48 3.04 8.36 8.20
C TYR A 48 4.11 7.50 8.88
N GLU A 49 4.90 8.10 9.77
CA GLU A 49 5.67 7.31 10.72
C GLU A 49 4.69 6.67 11.72
N VAL A 50 4.51 5.36 11.59
CA VAL A 50 3.91 4.55 12.64
C VAL A 50 4.97 4.39 13.72
N THR A 51 4.91 5.20 14.78
CA THR A 51 5.61 4.91 16.02
C THR A 51 5.06 3.59 16.54
N ARG A 52 5.78 2.49 16.29
CA ARG A 52 5.50 1.19 16.90
C ARG A 52 5.75 1.37 18.39
N THR A 53 4.72 1.70 19.15
CA THR A 53 4.78 1.59 20.60
C THR A 53 4.95 0.10 20.90
N SER A 54 6.18 -0.29 21.21
CA SER A 54 6.50 -1.60 21.80
C SER A 54 5.98 -1.63 23.24
N ALA A 55 4.66 -1.55 23.39
CA ALA A 55 3.97 -1.92 24.62
C ALA A 55 3.37 -3.29 24.34
N ALA A 56 4.14 -4.34 24.63
CA ALA A 56 3.61 -5.70 24.63
C ALA A 56 2.38 -5.76 25.57
N PRO A 57 1.28 -6.41 25.17
CA PRO A 57 0.17 -6.63 26.09
C PRO A 57 0.64 -7.59 27.18
N ASN A 58 0.60 -7.16 28.44
CA ASN A 58 0.87 -8.03 29.58
C ASN A 58 -0.30 -9.00 29.75
N TYR A 59 -0.20 -10.19 29.16
CA TYR A 59 -1.07 -11.31 29.47
C TYR A 59 -0.64 -11.91 30.82
N ARG A 60 -1.36 -11.57 31.90
CA ARG A 60 -1.25 -12.34 33.16
C ARG A 60 -1.97 -13.68 32.96
N VAL A 61 -1.20 -14.72 32.69
CA VAL A 61 -1.66 -16.11 32.76
C VAL A 61 -1.50 -16.57 34.20
N SER A 62 -2.60 -16.68 34.93
CA SER A 62 -2.63 -17.40 36.22
C SER A 62 -2.60 -18.90 35.93
N SER A 63 -1.39 -19.47 35.82
CA SER A 63 -1.19 -20.90 35.71
C SER A 63 -1.08 -21.52 37.10
N SER A 64 -2.21 -21.92 37.67
CA SER A 64 -2.24 -22.86 38.78
C SER A 64 -2.44 -24.26 38.21
N TYR A 65 -1.35 -25.01 38.00
CA TYR A 65 -1.38 -26.48 38.09
C TYR A 65 0.02 -27.12 38.10
N HIS A 66 0.24 -27.89 39.18
CA HIS A 66 0.97 -29.16 39.27
C HIS A 66 2.49 -29.25 39.06
N GLY A 67 3.17 -29.55 40.17
CA GLY A 67 3.93 -30.81 40.23
C GLY A 67 5.43 -30.70 40.51
N ARG A 68 5.83 -30.79 41.80
CA ARG A 68 7.09 -31.43 42.22
C ARG A 68 6.90 -32.06 43.62
N PRO A 69 7.30 -33.33 43.85
CA PRO A 69 7.22 -33.97 45.15
C PRO A 69 8.54 -33.78 45.92
N LEU A 70 8.45 -33.46 47.20
CA LEU A 70 9.57 -33.63 48.14
C LEU A 70 9.01 -33.99 49.52
N GLY A 71 9.59 -35.03 50.11
CA GLY A 71 9.74 -35.14 51.56
C GLY A 71 8.54 -35.68 52.33
N ALA A 72 8.68 -36.91 52.81
CA ALA A 72 7.80 -37.51 53.80
C ALA A 72 7.64 -36.64 55.05
N SER A 73 6.40 -36.44 55.49
CA SER A 73 6.06 -36.34 56.91
C SER A 73 4.57 -36.61 57.10
N ARG A 74 4.31 -37.39 58.14
CA ARG A 74 3.06 -38.09 58.44
C ARG A 74 2.20 -37.17 59.29
N VAL A 75 0.94 -36.93 58.91
CA VAL A 75 -0.11 -36.54 59.86
C VAL A 75 -1.43 -37.14 59.39
N SER A 76 -1.94 -38.07 60.20
CA SER A 76 -3.31 -38.58 60.13
C SER A 76 -4.28 -37.51 60.63
N VAL A 77 -5.28 -37.14 59.84
CA VAL A 77 -6.54 -36.60 60.34
C VAL A 77 -7.65 -37.17 59.47
N GLY A 78 -8.42 -38.09 60.03
CA GLY A 78 -9.66 -38.56 59.43
C GLY A 78 -10.69 -37.43 59.42
N ARG A 79 -11.47 -37.34 58.35
CA ARG A 79 -12.76 -36.65 58.33
C ARG A 79 -13.66 -37.28 57.26
N SER A 80 -14.58 -38.09 57.77
CA SER A 80 -15.83 -38.49 57.12
C SER A 80 -16.68 -37.27 56.77
N HIS A 81 -17.16 -37.19 55.54
CA HIS A 81 -18.41 -36.49 55.24
C HIS A 81 -19.17 -37.26 54.16
N ALA A 82 -20.17 -38.02 54.62
CA ALA A 82 -21.29 -38.44 53.80
C ALA A 82 -22.24 -37.24 53.62
N GLY A 83 -22.90 -37.17 52.46
CA GLY A 83 -24.10 -36.35 52.24
C GLY A 83 -23.85 -34.90 51.85
N MET A 84 -24.08 -34.59 50.58
CA MET A 84 -25.12 -33.65 50.14
C MET A 84 -25.13 -33.66 48.61
N GLY A 85 -26.24 -34.05 48.01
CA GLY A 85 -26.40 -34.00 46.55
C GLY A 85 -26.30 -32.57 46.06
N GLU A 86 -25.17 -32.21 45.48
CA GLU A 86 -25.10 -31.11 44.53
C GLU A 86 -25.70 -31.67 43.23
N THR A 87 -27.00 -31.42 43.02
CA THR A 87 -27.65 -31.76 41.77
C THR A 87 -26.98 -30.94 40.67
N LEU A 88 -26.02 -31.55 39.97
CA LEU A 88 -25.48 -31.00 38.73
C LEU A 88 -26.68 -30.79 37.79
N ASP A 89 -27.02 -29.53 37.52
CA ASP A 89 -28.11 -29.19 36.61
C ASP A 89 -27.62 -29.40 35.16
N PHE A 90 -27.70 -30.66 34.72
CA PHE A 90 -27.30 -31.08 33.38
C PHE A 90 -28.08 -30.35 32.29
N ASN A 91 -29.32 -29.89 32.56
CA ASN A 91 -30.11 -29.13 31.59
C ASN A 91 -29.54 -27.72 31.38
N LEU A 92 -29.09 -27.06 32.46
CA LEU A 92 -28.41 -25.77 32.35
C LEU A 92 -27.06 -25.92 31.64
N ALA A 93 -26.30 -26.98 31.93
CA ALA A 93 -25.03 -27.25 31.26
C ALA A 93 -25.22 -27.52 29.75
N ASP A 94 -26.26 -28.26 29.37
CA ASP A 94 -26.59 -28.53 27.96
C ASP A 94 -27.06 -27.27 27.23
N ALA A 95 -27.88 -26.43 27.86
CA ALA A 95 -28.31 -25.14 27.30
C ALA A 95 -27.12 -24.20 27.03
N LEU A 96 -26.20 -24.09 27.99
CA LEU A 96 -24.98 -23.29 27.84
C LEU A 96 -24.04 -23.86 26.76
N ASN A 97 -23.94 -25.19 26.66
CA ASN A 97 -23.16 -25.84 25.62
C ASN A 97 -23.76 -25.62 24.22
N GLN A 98 -25.09 -25.66 24.09
CA GLN A 98 -25.76 -25.33 22.83
C GLN A 98 -25.53 -23.86 22.44
N GLU A 99 -25.66 -22.92 23.37
CA GLU A 99 -25.35 -21.50 23.12
C GLU A 99 -23.89 -21.32 22.67
N PHE A 100 -22.95 -21.99 23.32
CA PHE A 100 -21.54 -21.96 22.94
C PHE A 100 -21.30 -22.52 21.52
N LEU A 101 -21.91 -23.65 21.18
CA LEU A 101 -21.82 -24.25 19.86
C LEU A 101 -22.40 -23.32 18.78
N THR A 102 -23.56 -22.72 19.01
CA THR A 102 -24.16 -21.76 18.07
C THR A 102 -23.30 -20.52 17.87
N THR A 103 -22.69 -20.01 18.93
CA THR A 103 -21.78 -18.87 18.86
C THR A 103 -20.57 -19.21 18.00
N ARG A 104 -19.98 -20.39 18.21
CA ARG A 104 -18.82 -20.87 17.45
C ARG A 104 -19.14 -21.15 15.98
N THR A 105 -20.33 -21.67 15.67
CA THR A 105 -20.75 -21.88 14.27
C THR A 105 -20.95 -20.55 13.55
N ASN A 106 -21.51 -19.54 14.24
CA ASN A 106 -21.69 -18.21 13.69
C ASN A 106 -20.34 -17.52 13.44
N GLU A 107 -19.39 -17.62 14.38
CA GLU A 107 -18.01 -17.14 14.19
C GLU A 107 -17.32 -17.77 13.00
N LYS A 108 -17.46 -19.10 12.87
CA LYS A 108 -16.90 -19.84 11.73
C LYS A 108 -17.46 -19.32 10.41
N ALA A 109 -18.76 -19.02 10.35
CA ALA A 109 -19.39 -18.46 9.17
C ALA A 109 -18.93 -17.01 8.87
N GLU A 110 -18.82 -16.15 9.89
CA GLU A 110 -18.30 -14.78 9.75
C GLU A 110 -16.84 -14.80 9.24
N LEU A 111 -15.99 -15.68 9.77
CA LEU A 111 -14.61 -15.88 9.32
C LEU A 111 -14.52 -16.41 7.89
N GLN A 112 -15.39 -17.35 7.52
CA GLN A 112 -15.43 -17.87 6.15
C GLN A 112 -15.79 -16.75 5.17
N HIS A 113 -16.84 -15.98 5.46
CA HIS A 113 -17.25 -14.84 4.62
C HIS A 113 -16.15 -13.78 4.50
N LEU A 114 -15.41 -13.55 5.57
CA LEU A 114 -14.26 -12.64 5.52
C LEU A 114 -13.13 -13.19 4.64
N ASN A 115 -12.83 -14.49 4.75
CA ASN A 115 -11.83 -15.14 3.89
C ASN A 115 -12.24 -15.10 2.42
N ASP A 116 -13.52 -15.28 2.09
CA ASP A 116 -14.02 -15.21 0.72
C ASP A 116 -13.87 -13.78 0.15
N ARG A 117 -14.09 -12.75 0.99
CA ARG A 117 -13.80 -11.36 0.63
C ARG A 117 -12.29 -11.12 0.44
N PHE A 118 -11.43 -11.66 1.29
CA PHE A 118 -9.99 -11.55 1.12
C PHE A 118 -9.52 -12.23 -0.16
N ALA A 119 -10.03 -13.41 -0.48
CA ALA A 119 -9.73 -14.10 -1.74
C ALA A 119 -10.11 -13.22 -2.94
N SER A 120 -11.30 -12.62 -2.91
CA SER A 120 -11.78 -11.70 -3.96
C SER A 120 -10.87 -10.47 -4.11
N TYR A 121 -10.42 -9.88 -2.99
CA TYR A 121 -9.51 -8.74 -3.03
C TYR A 121 -8.11 -9.11 -3.52
N ILE A 122 -7.59 -10.26 -3.12
CA ILE A 122 -6.29 -10.76 -3.60
C ILE A 122 -6.34 -10.94 -5.11
N GLU A 123 -7.40 -11.54 -5.64
CA GLU A 123 -7.58 -11.69 -7.09
C GLU A 123 -7.67 -10.35 -7.80
N LYS A 124 -8.44 -9.39 -7.24
CA LYS A 124 -8.54 -8.04 -7.80
C LYS A 124 -7.21 -7.30 -7.80
N VAL A 125 -6.42 -7.42 -6.74
CA VAL A 125 -5.08 -6.82 -6.67
C VAL A 125 -4.18 -7.43 -7.73
N ARG A 126 -4.14 -8.77 -7.88
CA ARG A 126 -3.36 -9.43 -8.93
C ARG A 126 -3.77 -8.99 -10.33
N PHE A 127 -5.07 -8.88 -10.59
CA PHE A 127 -5.59 -8.40 -11.87
C PHE A 127 -5.19 -6.93 -12.14
N LEU A 128 -5.22 -6.08 -11.12
CA LEU A 128 -4.78 -4.68 -11.23
C LEU A 128 -3.27 -4.58 -11.40
N GLU A 129 -2.47 -5.40 -10.72
CA GLU A 129 -1.03 -5.49 -10.89
C GLU A 129 -0.66 -5.91 -12.31
N GLN A 130 -1.35 -6.91 -12.86
CA GLN A 130 -1.16 -7.37 -14.24
C GLN A 130 -1.53 -6.27 -15.26
N GLN A 131 -2.64 -5.57 -15.05
CA GLN A 131 -3.01 -4.42 -15.89
C GLN A 131 -1.99 -3.29 -15.80
N ASN A 132 -1.53 -2.97 -14.60
CA ASN A 132 -0.50 -1.94 -14.42
C ASN A 132 0.79 -2.32 -15.14
N GLN A 133 1.24 -3.59 -15.05
CA GLN A 133 2.40 -4.06 -15.79
C GLN A 133 2.22 -3.89 -17.30
N ALA A 134 1.05 -4.27 -17.85
CA ALA A 134 0.77 -4.08 -19.27
C ALA A 134 0.78 -2.60 -19.69
N LEU A 135 0.19 -1.73 -18.87
CA LEU A 135 0.20 -0.28 -19.10
C LEU A 135 1.62 0.31 -19.01
N THR A 136 2.45 -0.15 -18.06
CA THR A 136 3.85 0.28 -17.96
C THR A 136 4.62 -0.06 -19.23
N VAL A 137 4.50 -1.28 -19.75
CA VAL A 137 5.15 -1.70 -21.00
C VAL A 137 4.68 -0.84 -22.18
N GLU A 138 3.38 -0.56 -22.26
CA GLU A 138 2.83 0.26 -23.35
C GLU A 138 3.33 1.71 -23.29
N VAL A 139 3.42 2.28 -22.08
CA VAL A 139 4.00 3.62 -21.87
C VAL A 139 5.47 3.65 -22.26
N GLU A 140 6.26 2.65 -21.88
CA GLU A 140 7.67 2.56 -22.27
C GLU A 140 7.83 2.43 -23.79
N ARG A 141 7.00 1.59 -24.43
CA ARG A 141 6.98 1.43 -25.89
C ARG A 141 6.65 2.73 -26.61
N LEU A 142 5.68 3.50 -26.12
CA LEU A 142 5.28 4.79 -26.70
C LEU A 142 6.36 5.86 -26.47
N ARG A 143 6.92 5.93 -25.27
CA ARG A 143 8.02 6.86 -24.93
C ARG A 143 9.28 6.61 -25.75
N GLY A 144 9.57 5.36 -26.10
CA GLY A 144 10.69 5.02 -26.98
C GLY A 144 10.48 5.40 -28.45
N ARG A 145 9.25 5.73 -28.87
CA ARG A 145 8.88 5.94 -30.28
C ARG A 145 8.56 7.39 -30.64
N GLU A 146 7.94 8.16 -29.75
CA GLU A 146 7.50 9.52 -30.08
C GLU A 146 8.63 10.57 -30.16
N PRO A 147 9.52 10.71 -29.15
CA PRO A 147 10.56 11.74 -29.21
C PRO A 147 11.67 11.40 -30.23
N THR A 148 11.97 10.13 -30.45
CA THR A 148 13.00 9.65 -31.38
C THR A 148 12.61 9.86 -32.83
N ARG A 149 11.42 9.42 -33.25
CA ARG A 149 11.02 9.54 -34.67
C ARG A 149 10.97 10.99 -35.15
N ILE A 150 10.47 11.91 -34.33
CA ILE A 150 10.39 13.32 -34.70
C ILE A 150 11.78 13.95 -34.74
N ALA A 151 12.64 13.64 -33.77
CA ALA A 151 14.03 14.09 -33.77
C ALA A 151 14.80 13.59 -35.00
N ASP A 152 14.62 12.32 -35.38
CA ASP A 152 15.26 11.72 -36.55
C ASP A 152 14.85 12.42 -37.85
N LEU A 153 13.56 12.75 -38.01
CA LEU A 153 13.05 13.48 -39.17
C LEU A 153 13.64 14.89 -39.27
N TYR A 154 13.72 15.61 -38.15
CA TYR A 154 14.32 16.94 -38.14
C TYR A 154 15.82 16.91 -38.39
N GLU A 155 16.54 15.89 -37.90
CA GLU A 155 17.96 15.72 -38.19
C GLU A 155 18.21 15.41 -39.67
N GLU A 156 17.37 14.58 -40.29
CA GLU A 156 17.42 14.30 -41.73
C GLU A 156 17.19 15.59 -42.54
N GLU A 157 16.17 16.37 -42.20
CA GLU A 157 15.87 17.65 -42.88
C GLU A 157 17.00 18.67 -42.68
N MET A 158 17.59 18.74 -41.48
CA MET A 158 18.76 19.58 -41.20
C MET A 158 19.98 19.17 -42.04
N SER A 159 20.23 17.87 -42.17
CA SER A 159 21.31 17.32 -42.98
C SER A 159 21.13 17.64 -44.46
N GLU A 160 19.91 17.47 -44.98
CA GLU A 160 19.58 17.78 -46.38
C GLU A 160 19.71 19.28 -46.67
N LEU A 161 19.24 20.16 -45.78
CA LEU A 161 19.43 21.60 -45.92
C LEU A 161 20.91 22.00 -45.94
N ARG A 162 21.74 21.40 -45.06
CA ARG A 162 23.19 21.63 -45.06
C ARG A 162 23.83 21.19 -46.38
N ARG A 163 23.43 20.03 -46.92
CA ARG A 163 23.88 19.54 -48.21
C ARG A 163 23.47 20.47 -49.36
N GLN A 164 22.24 20.98 -49.34
CA GLN A 164 21.79 21.95 -50.35
C GLN A 164 22.59 23.25 -50.30
N VAL A 165 22.89 23.76 -49.10
CA VAL A 165 23.76 24.93 -48.92
C VAL A 165 25.15 24.67 -49.50
N GLU A 166 25.73 23.50 -49.26
CA GLU A 166 27.04 23.13 -49.82
C GLU A 166 27.02 23.10 -51.36
N ILE A 167 25.99 22.47 -51.95
CA ILE A 167 25.81 22.40 -53.41
C ILE A 167 25.67 23.80 -54.00
N LEU A 168 24.80 24.64 -53.43
CA LEU A 168 24.57 26.01 -53.89
C LEU A 168 25.83 26.87 -53.74
N THR A 169 26.59 26.70 -52.66
CA THR A 169 27.86 27.41 -52.44
C THR A 169 28.87 27.03 -53.51
N ASN A 170 29.02 25.73 -53.79
CA ASN A 170 29.91 25.24 -54.85
C ASN A 170 29.49 25.75 -56.24
N GLN A 171 28.19 25.77 -56.54
CA GLN A 171 27.67 26.33 -57.78
C GLN A 171 27.94 27.83 -57.88
N ARG A 172 27.72 28.59 -56.80
CA ARG A 172 28.00 30.02 -56.74
C ARG A 172 29.47 30.29 -57.01
N SER A 173 30.39 29.59 -56.35
CA SER A 173 31.83 29.76 -56.56
C SER A 173 32.25 29.44 -57.99
N ARG A 174 31.65 28.43 -58.64
CA ARG A 174 31.90 28.14 -60.06
C ARG A 174 31.45 29.28 -60.97
N LEU A 175 30.25 29.81 -60.75
CA LEU A 175 29.71 30.93 -61.52
C LEU A 175 30.49 32.23 -61.28
N GLU A 176 30.98 32.47 -60.06
CA GLU A 176 31.84 33.61 -59.75
C GLU A 176 33.15 33.55 -60.56
N VAL A 177 33.80 32.38 -60.63
CA VAL A 177 35.01 32.18 -61.44
C VAL A 177 34.72 32.37 -62.93
N GLU A 178 33.61 31.83 -63.44
CA GLU A 178 33.22 32.02 -64.84
C GLU A 178 32.96 33.50 -65.17
N ARG A 179 32.28 34.22 -64.27
CA ARG A 179 32.06 35.67 -64.39
C ARG A 179 33.39 36.42 -64.43
N ASP A 180 34.32 36.12 -63.52
CA ASP A 180 35.62 36.78 -63.46
C ASP A 180 36.41 36.56 -64.77
N ASN A 181 36.43 35.33 -65.28
CA ASN A 181 37.06 35.01 -66.57
C ASN A 181 36.45 35.81 -67.75
N LEU A 182 35.12 35.92 -67.80
CA LEU A 182 34.43 36.67 -68.86
C LEU A 182 34.68 38.18 -68.76
N VAL A 183 34.82 38.72 -67.53
CA VAL A 183 35.20 40.13 -67.31
C VAL A 183 36.61 40.38 -67.82
N ASP A 184 37.57 39.52 -67.48
CA ASP A 184 38.95 39.61 -67.96
C ASP A 184 39.02 39.57 -69.51
N ASP A 185 38.26 38.67 -70.14
CA ASP A 185 38.20 38.57 -71.60
C ASP A 185 37.57 39.81 -72.24
N LEU A 186 36.53 40.39 -71.63
CA LEU A 186 35.90 41.63 -72.09
C LEU A 186 36.87 42.82 -71.99
N GLU A 187 37.66 42.90 -70.91
CA GLU A 187 38.71 43.91 -70.77
C GLU A 187 39.80 43.77 -71.84
N ARG A 188 40.25 42.55 -72.12
CA ARG A 188 41.21 42.28 -73.20
C ARG A 188 40.70 42.71 -74.57
N VAL A 189 39.42 42.50 -74.86
CA VAL A 189 38.80 42.92 -76.13
C VAL A 189 38.69 44.45 -76.20
N LYS A 190 38.41 45.16 -75.10
CA LYS A 190 38.36 46.63 -75.07
C LYS A 190 39.72 47.31 -75.28
N ILE A 191 40.82 46.64 -74.96
CA ILE A 191 42.18 47.18 -75.09
C ILE A 191 42.74 46.99 -76.52
N ARG A 192 42.11 46.12 -77.31
CA ARG A 192 42.47 45.83 -78.71
C ARG A 192 41.77 46.77 -79.69
#